data_AF-A0A531LKV7-F1
#
_entry.id   AF-A0A531LKV7-F1
#
_cell.length_a   1.000
_cell.length_b   1.000
_cell.length_c   1.000
_cell.angle_alpha   90.00
_cell.angle_beta   90.00
_cell.angle_gamma   90.00
#
_symmetry.space_group_name_H-M   'P 1'
#
loop_
_entity.id
_entity.type
_entity.pdbx_description
1 polymer ?
#
loop_
_entity_poly.entity_id
_entity_poly.type
_entity_poly.pdbx_seq_one_letter_code
_entity_poly.pdbx_strand_id
1 'polypeptide(L)'
;RDRLQWLSIPFCVASNTSRFELIHRMRAANLLGLVGSRFFSSDDIGVRKPDPSVLLLAAEIMGVSARECLVIEDSVIGLSAARNAN
;
A
#
# COMPACT_ATOMS: atom_id res chain seq x y z
N ARG A 1 -14.68 -5.02 0.32
CA ARG A 1 -15.04 -3.81 1.10
C ARG A 1 -15.63 -4.21 2.46
N ASP A 2 -16.69 -5.02 2.47
CA ASP A 2 -17.45 -5.35 3.69
C ASP A 2 -16.67 -6.08 4.78
N ARG A 3 -15.52 -6.69 4.46
CA ARG A 3 -14.62 -7.30 5.44
C ARG A 3 -13.60 -6.31 6.04
N LEU A 4 -13.19 -5.30 5.27
CA LEU A 4 -12.16 -4.34 5.69
C LEU A 4 -12.66 -3.42 6.81
N GLN A 5 -13.96 -3.13 6.85
CA GLN A 5 -14.57 -2.32 7.90
C GLN A 5 -14.54 -2.98 9.29
N TRP A 6 -14.33 -4.31 9.36
CA TRP A 6 -14.25 -5.06 10.61
C TRP A 6 -12.81 -5.27 11.08
N LEU A 7 -11.83 -4.82 10.30
CA LEU A 7 -10.44 -4.90 10.71
C LEU A 7 -10.18 -3.87 11.81
N SER A 8 -9.75 -4.35 12.97
CA SER A 8 -9.23 -3.51 14.05
C SER A 8 -7.77 -3.11 13.83
N ILE A 9 -7.09 -3.73 12.85
CA ILE A 9 -5.72 -3.41 12.47
C ILE A 9 -5.69 -2.23 11.48
N PRO A 10 -4.76 -1.28 11.65
CA PRO A 10 -4.59 -0.19 10.68
C PRO A 10 -4.10 -0.75 9.34
N PHE A 11 -4.61 -0.21 8.23
CA PHE A 11 -4.22 -0.64 6.89
C PHE A 11 -4.12 0.53 5.91
N CYS A 12 -3.34 0.31 4.85
CA CYS A 12 -3.10 1.24 3.76
C CYS A 12 -3.04 0.50 2.42
N VAL A 13 -2.87 1.24 1.33
CA VAL A 13 -2.63 0.68 -0.01
C VAL A 13 -1.29 1.18 -0.54
N ALA A 14 -0.44 0.32 -1.09
CA ALA A 14 0.81 0.71 -1.73
C ALA A 14 0.89 0.06 -3.13
N SER A 15 1.06 0.85 -4.19
CA SER A 15 0.95 0.37 -5.58
C SER A 15 1.99 0.97 -6.53
N ASN A 16 2.39 0.20 -7.55
CA ASN A 16 3.17 0.68 -8.69
C ASN A 16 2.34 1.57 -9.64
N THR A 17 1.02 1.57 -9.50
CA THR A 17 0.09 2.40 -10.28
C THR A 17 0.40 3.88 -10.10
N SER A 18 0.29 4.67 -11.17
CA SER A 18 0.50 6.11 -11.11
C SER A 18 -0.41 6.78 -10.09
N ARG A 19 -0.01 7.94 -9.55
CA ARG A 19 -0.81 8.64 -8.52
C ARG A 19 -2.23 8.96 -9.02
N PHE A 20 -2.34 9.47 -10.24
CA PHE A 20 -3.62 9.80 -10.86
C PHE A 20 -4.53 8.58 -11.00
N GLU A 21 -3.99 7.47 -11.50
CA GLU A 21 -4.75 6.25 -11.72
C GLU A 21 -5.10 5.55 -10.40
N LEU A 22 -4.19 5.58 -9.41
CA LEU A 22 -4.45 5.03 -8.08
C LEU A 22 -5.64 5.73 -7.42
N ILE A 23 -5.70 7.07 -7.49
CA ILE A 23 -6.84 7.84 -6.98
C ILE A 23 -8.14 7.42 -7.69
N HIS A 24 -8.11 7.25 -9.01
CA HIS A 24 -9.29 6.80 -9.78
C HIS A 24 -9.75 5.41 -9.37
N ARG A 25 -8.83 4.44 -9.26
CA ARG A 25 -9.12 3.07 -8.83
C ARG A 25 -9.67 3.03 -7.40
N MET A 26 -9.08 3.80 -6.49
CA MET A 26 -9.54 3.88 -5.10
C MET A 26 -10.93 4.50 -4.97
N ARG A 27 -11.26 5.49 -5.81
CA ARG A 27 -12.62 6.06 -5.91
C ARG A 27 -13.61 5.03 -6.44
N ALA A 28 -13.28 4.39 -7.57
CA ALA A 28 -14.13 3.39 -8.19
C ALA A 28 -14.40 2.18 -7.27
N ALA A 29 -13.40 1.76 -6.50
CA ALA A 29 -13.53 0.69 -5.51
C ALA A 29 -14.19 1.13 -4.18
N ASN A 30 -14.54 2.41 -4.05
CA ASN A 30 -15.06 3.04 -2.84
C ASN A 30 -14.23 2.77 -1.58
N LEU A 31 -12.89 2.79 -1.73
CA LEU A 31 -11.93 2.51 -0.68
C LEU A 31 -11.40 3.78 0.00
N LEU A 32 -11.55 4.95 -0.62
CA LEU A 32 -11.07 6.21 -0.03
C LEU A 32 -11.69 6.48 1.35
N GLY A 33 -12.96 6.14 1.56
CA GLY A 33 -13.61 6.29 2.88
C GLY A 33 -13.02 5.37 3.96
N LEU A 34 -12.37 4.27 3.58
CA LEU A 34 -11.76 3.31 4.51
C LEU A 34 -10.29 3.65 4.80
N VAL A 35 -9.54 4.05 3.78
CA VAL A 35 -8.10 4.33 3.94
C VAL A 35 -7.77 5.81 4.12
N GLY A 36 -8.71 6.73 3.88
CA GLY A 36 -8.43 8.16 3.89
C GLY A 36 -7.30 8.51 2.92
N SER A 37 -6.26 9.18 3.42
CA SER A 37 -5.03 9.51 2.69
C SER A 37 -3.97 8.40 2.71
N ARG A 38 -4.22 7.25 3.35
CA ARG A 38 -3.26 6.14 3.51
C ARG A 38 -3.18 5.27 2.26
N PHE A 39 -2.80 5.89 1.15
CA PHE A 39 -2.53 5.20 -0.10
C PHE A 39 -1.31 5.83 -0.77
N PHE A 40 -0.39 4.98 -1.21
CA PHE A 40 0.96 5.34 -1.64
C PHE A 40 1.20 4.81 -3.04
N SER A 41 1.63 5.69 -3.93
CA SER A 41 2.06 5.33 -5.27
C SER A 41 3.59 5.27 -5.31
N SER A 42 4.13 4.34 -6.07
CA SER A 42 5.56 4.37 -6.42
C SER A 42 5.98 5.64 -7.16
N ASP A 43 5.04 6.37 -7.78
CA ASP A 43 5.34 7.69 -8.34
C ASP A 43 5.66 8.72 -7.24
N ASP A 44 5.16 8.54 -6.00
CA ASP A 44 5.44 9.46 -4.88
C ASP A 44 6.92 9.40 -4.45
N ILE A 45 7.64 8.32 -4.79
CA ILE A 45 9.06 8.08 -4.45
C ILE A 45 9.99 8.00 -5.66
N GLY A 46 9.44 7.93 -6.88
CA GLY A 46 10.22 7.80 -8.12
C GLY A 46 10.83 6.41 -8.36
N VAL A 47 10.57 5.43 -7.49
CA VAL A 47 11.06 4.04 -7.61
C VAL A 47 9.89 3.06 -7.52
N ARG A 48 9.88 2.05 -8.38
CA ARG A 48 8.82 1.04 -8.47
C ARG A 48 9.25 -0.28 -7.82
N LYS A 49 8.29 -1.04 -7.31
CA LYS A 49 8.47 -2.46 -6.94
C LYS A 49 9.13 -3.18 -8.13
N PRO A 50 10.12 -4.09 -7.92
CA PRO A 50 10.35 -4.89 -6.71
C PRO A 50 11.18 -4.19 -5.63
N ASP A 51 11.56 -2.94 -5.83
CA ASP A 51 12.12 -2.13 -4.75
C ASP A 51 11.11 -1.98 -3.58
N PRO A 52 11.54 -2.14 -2.32
CA PRO A 52 10.65 -2.11 -1.16
C PRO A 52 10.25 -0.69 -0.72
N SER A 53 10.84 0.37 -1.28
CA SER A 53 10.73 1.74 -0.77
C SER A 53 9.30 2.23 -0.57
N VAL A 54 8.36 1.87 -1.45
CA VAL A 54 6.95 2.29 -1.30
C VAL A 54 6.27 1.59 -0.11
N LEU A 55 6.69 0.37 0.23
CA LEU A 55 6.21 -0.36 1.40
C LEU A 55 6.85 0.17 2.69
N LEU A 56 8.14 0.51 2.64
CA LEU A 56 8.87 1.11 3.76
C LEU A 56 8.30 2.49 4.11
N LEU A 57 8.07 3.34 3.09
CA LEU A 57 7.39 4.63 3.27
C LEU A 57 5.99 4.45 3.86
N ALA A 58 5.23 3.47 3.35
CA ALA A 58 3.91 3.19 3.89
C ALA A 58 3.97 2.80 5.37
N ALA A 59 4.90 1.92 5.77
CA ALA A 59 5.08 1.52 7.16
C ALA A 59 5.48 2.71 8.05
N GLU A 60 6.44 3.54 7.60
CA GLU A 60 6.89 4.74 8.30
C GLU A 60 5.74 5.74 8.55
N ILE A 61 4.97 6.08 7.50
CA ILE A 61 3.82 7.00 7.62
C ILE A 61 2.71 6.41 8.49
N MET A 62 2.58 5.08 8.50
CA MET A 62 1.64 4.37 9.36
C MET A 62 2.13 4.22 10.82
N GLY A 63 3.37 4.64 11.12
CA GLY A 63 3.96 4.59 12.45
C GLY A 63 4.25 3.18 12.96
N VAL A 64 4.48 2.21 12.06
CA VAL A 64 4.74 0.81 12.39
C VAL A 64 6.06 0.34 11.77
N SER A 65 6.72 -0.64 12.39
CA SER A 65 7.88 -1.28 11.77
C SER A 65 7.45 -2.12 10.57
N ALA A 66 8.22 -2.10 9.49
CA ALA A 66 7.96 -2.96 8.33
C ALA A 66 7.95 -4.46 8.71
N ARG A 67 8.64 -4.85 9.78
CA ARG A 67 8.64 -6.22 10.33
C ARG A 67 7.32 -6.65 10.99
N GLU A 68 6.51 -5.67 11.40
CA GLU A 68 5.15 -5.87 11.92
C GLU A 68 4.09 -5.79 10.79
N CYS A 69 4.57 -5.46 9.58
CA CYS A 69 3.93 -5.50 8.27
C CYS A 69 3.32 -6.86 7.88
N LEU A 70 2.00 -6.96 7.64
CA LEU A 70 1.44 -7.99 6.76
C LEU A 70 1.12 -7.40 5.38
N VAL A 71 1.82 -7.86 4.34
CA VAL A 71 1.58 -7.43 2.95
C VAL A 71 0.72 -8.45 2.21
N ILE A 72 -0.36 -7.98 1.59
CA ILE A 72 -1.24 -8.78 0.71
C ILE A 72 -0.97 -8.34 -0.74
N GLU A 73 -0.54 -9.28 -1.58
CA GLU A 73 -0.09 -9.02 -2.96
C GLU A 73 -0.55 -10.13 -3.92
N ASP A 74 -0.78 -9.75 -5.17
CA ASP A 74 -1.21 -10.64 -6.26
C ASP A 74 -0.13 -10.84 -7.34
N SER A 75 1.01 -10.15 -7.21
CA SER A 75 2.08 -10.14 -8.21
C SER A 75 3.43 -10.60 -7.63
N VAL A 76 4.23 -11.28 -8.46
CA VAL A 76 5.61 -11.69 -8.09
C VAL A 76 6.49 -10.48 -7.77
N ILE A 77 6.30 -9.38 -8.50
CA ILE A 77 7.03 -8.13 -8.29
C ILE A 77 6.69 -7.54 -6.91
N GLY A 78 5.41 -7.56 -6.54
CA GLY A 78 4.96 -7.10 -5.23
C GLY A 78 5.39 -7.99 -4.08
N LEU A 79 5.33 -9.32 -4.25
CA LEU A 79 5.87 -10.27 -3.28
C LEU A 79 7.38 -10.11 -3.08
N SER A 80 8.13 -9.82 -4.14
CA SER A 80 9.57 -9.53 -4.04
C SER A 80 9.83 -8.26 -3.24
N ALA A 81 9.07 -7.18 -3.48
CA ALA A 81 9.15 -5.97 -2.67
C ALA A 81 8.82 -6.23 -1.20
N ALA A 82 7.78 -7.02 -0.92
CA ALA A 82 7.40 -7.39 0.44
C ALA A 82 8.50 -8.16 1.17
N ARG A 83 9.16 -9.11 0.49
CA ARG A 83 10.31 -9.84 1.03
C ARG A 83 11.51 -8.94 1.32
N ASN A 84 11.76 -7.96 0.47
CA ASN A 84 12.88 -7.03 0.61
C ASN A 84 12.63 -5.93 1.65
N ALA A 85 11.38 -5.77 2.13
CA ALA A 85 11.01 -4.76 3.11
C ALA A 85 11.19 -5.23 4.58
N ASN A 86 11.71 -6.44 4.80
CA ASN A 86 11.79 -7.11 6.11
C ASN A 86 13.25 -7.46 6.45
#